data_AF-A0A0D8M5G5-F1
#
_entry.id   AF-A0A0D8M5G5-F1
#
_cell.length_a   1.000
_cell.length_b   1.000
_cell.length_c   1.000
_cell.angle_alpha   90.00
_cell.angle_beta   90.00
_cell.angle_gamma   90.00
#
_symmetry.space_group_name_H-M   'P 1'
#
loop_
_entity.id
_entity.type
_entity.pdbx_description
1 polymer ?
#
loop_
_entity_poly.entity_id
_entity_poly.type
_entity_poly.pdbx_seq_one_letter_code
_entity_poly.pdbx_strand_id
1 'polypeptide(L)'
;MNYHPSITASQVYKSTFTAHSTALSEAVGQTIEVSYSAEQQTQLAYFLRLLKKANNENRWIMFVGYDALIDKSLLKNAGIDINKVLLLKASEHQSKHNLLVKALEMGNCSAVIVAGDIEQFDTPLVNSAAKNGKAMAFVLNKNLTTHLTVH
;
A
#
# COMPACT_ATOMS: atom_id res chain seq x y z
N MET A 1 9.27 -22.29 10.66
CA MET A 1 8.64 -21.03 10.23
C MET A 1 9.13 -20.75 8.82
N ASN A 2 8.28 -20.95 7.82
CA ASN A 2 8.64 -20.66 6.42
C ASN A 2 8.48 -19.16 6.23
N TYR A 3 9.60 -18.43 6.22
CA TYR A 3 9.63 -17.01 5.91
C TYR A 3 9.38 -16.86 4.41
N HIS A 4 8.15 -16.53 4.02
CA HIS A 4 7.89 -16.11 2.65
C HIS A 4 8.37 -14.66 2.51
N PRO A 5 9.30 -14.37 1.58
CA PRO A 5 9.74 -12.99 1.37
C PRO A 5 8.54 -12.16 0.88
N SER A 6 8.19 -11.13 1.66
CA SER A 6 7.20 -10.13 1.28
C SER A 6 7.64 -9.41 0.00
N ILE A 7 6.67 -8.97 -0.80
CA ILE A 7 6.93 -8.24 -2.04
C ILE A 7 6.97 -6.75 -1.71
N THR A 8 8.09 -6.10 -2.02
CA THR A 8 8.30 -4.67 -1.73
C THR A 8 7.88 -3.79 -2.91
N ALA A 9 7.54 -2.52 -2.64
CA ALA A 9 7.27 -1.54 -3.70
C ALA A 9 8.41 -1.43 -4.73
N SER A 10 9.66 -1.57 -4.29
CA SER A 10 10.82 -1.57 -5.19
C SER A 10 10.82 -2.74 -6.18
N GLN A 11 10.46 -3.95 -5.75
CA GLN A 11 10.40 -5.13 -6.62
C GLN A 11 9.29 -4.97 -7.63
N VAL A 12 8.08 -4.60 -7.19
CA VAL A 12 6.94 -4.32 -8.07
C VAL A 12 7.30 -3.28 -9.13
N TYR A 13 7.85 -2.14 -8.69
CA TYR A 13 8.18 -1.05 -9.60
C TYR A 13 9.26 -1.46 -10.61
N LYS A 14 10.33 -2.13 -10.19
CA LYS A 14 11.40 -2.61 -11.09
C LYS A 14 10.89 -3.62 -12.10
N SER A 15 10.00 -4.53 -11.70
CA SER A 15 9.37 -5.49 -12.61
C SER A 15 8.57 -4.80 -13.73
N THR A 16 8.06 -3.59 -13.52
CA THR A 16 7.38 -2.80 -14.58
C THR A 16 8.31 -2.31 -15.69
N PHE A 17 9.63 -2.35 -15.50
CA PHE A 17 10.62 -1.99 -16.54
C PHE A 17 11.18 -3.21 -17.29
N THR A 18 11.26 -4.36 -16.61
CA THR A 18 11.84 -5.59 -17.19
C THR A 18 10.83 -6.40 -17.99
N ALA A 19 9.54 -6.30 -17.66
CA ALA A 19 8.45 -6.90 -18.42
C ALA A 19 7.72 -5.81 -19.22
N HIS A 20 7.48 -6.05 -20.50
CA HIS A 20 6.72 -5.16 -21.37
C HIS A 20 5.26 -5.05 -20.85
N SER A 21 4.98 -4.06 -20.00
CA SER A 21 3.66 -3.62 -19.52
C SER A 21 2.82 -4.56 -18.64
N THR A 22 3.16 -5.85 -18.47
CA THR A 22 2.30 -6.84 -17.77
C THR A 22 2.51 -6.98 -16.26
N ALA A 23 3.66 -6.58 -15.69
CA ALA A 23 3.98 -6.80 -14.27
C ALA A 23 3.06 -6.05 -13.27
N LEU A 24 2.36 -5.00 -13.70
CA LEU A 24 1.35 -4.33 -12.86
C LEU A 24 0.11 -5.20 -12.65
N SER A 25 -0.22 -6.05 -13.63
CA SER A 25 -1.30 -7.04 -13.48
C SER A 25 -0.89 -8.17 -12.53
N GLU A 26 0.40 -8.40 -12.31
CA GLU A 26 0.92 -9.40 -11.38
C GLU A 26 0.96 -8.89 -9.94
N ALA A 27 1.13 -7.58 -9.75
CA ALA A 27 1.01 -6.93 -8.44
C ALA A 27 -0.44 -6.86 -7.94
N VAL A 28 -1.42 -6.93 -8.86
CA VAL A 28 -2.84 -7.05 -8.51
C VAL A 28 -3.10 -8.46 -7.99
N GLY A 29 -3.47 -8.55 -6.71
CA GLY A 29 -3.64 -9.81 -6.00
C GLY A 29 -2.46 -10.22 -5.13
N GLN A 30 -1.49 -9.33 -4.92
CA GLN A 30 -0.44 -9.48 -3.92
C GLN A 30 -0.42 -8.28 -2.98
N THR A 31 -0.04 -8.51 -1.74
CA THR A 31 0.14 -7.45 -0.74
C THR A 31 1.55 -6.88 -0.86
N ILE A 32 1.66 -5.57 -1.01
CA ILE A 32 2.92 -4.86 -1.28
C ILE A 32 3.38 -4.18 0.02
N GLU A 33 4.53 -4.60 0.54
CA GLU A 33 5.14 -3.97 1.69
C GLU A 33 5.87 -2.68 1.30
N VAL A 34 5.69 -1.66 2.13
CA VAL A 34 6.34 -0.35 1.99
C VAL A 34 6.94 0.03 3.34
N SER A 35 8.25 -0.19 3.46
CA SER A 35 9.04 0.17 4.64
C SER A 35 9.92 1.37 4.30
N TYR A 36 9.83 2.47 5.06
CA TYR A 36 10.62 3.67 4.81
C TYR A 36 11.02 4.37 6.10
N SER A 37 12.27 4.84 6.16
CA SER A 37 12.84 5.68 7.21
C SER A 37 13.38 6.99 6.63
N ALA A 38 13.87 7.87 7.50
CA ALA A 38 14.66 9.03 7.08
C ALA A 38 15.81 8.65 6.13
N GLU A 39 16.45 7.50 6.35
CA GLU A 39 17.59 7.01 5.59
C GLU A 39 17.20 6.18 4.35
N GLN A 40 16.00 5.58 4.34
CA GLN A 40 15.53 4.66 3.29
C GLN A 40 14.33 5.24 2.51
N GLN A 41 14.53 6.38 1.86
CA GLN A 41 13.50 7.09 1.09
C GLN A 41 13.14 6.42 -0.25
N THR A 42 13.98 5.51 -0.73
CA THR A 42 13.80 4.87 -2.04
C THR A 42 12.50 4.06 -2.13
N GLN A 43 12.12 3.34 -1.07
CA GLN A 43 10.85 2.59 -1.04
C GLN A 43 9.64 3.54 -1.08
N LEU A 44 9.70 4.65 -0.35
CA LEU A 44 8.66 5.68 -0.39
C LEU A 44 8.52 6.27 -1.81
N ALA A 45 9.64 6.53 -2.47
CA ALA A 45 9.63 7.06 -3.83
C ALA A 45 9.06 6.06 -4.87
N TYR A 46 9.26 4.75 -4.69
CA TYR A 46 8.63 3.73 -5.52
C TYR A 46 7.14 3.59 -5.22
N PHE A 47 6.77 3.57 -3.95
CA PHE A 47 5.38 3.55 -3.51
C PHE A 47 4.59 4.73 -4.10
N LEU A 48 5.11 5.96 -3.98
CA LEU A 48 4.45 7.15 -4.53
C LEU A 48 4.25 7.08 -6.05
N ARG A 49 5.20 6.48 -6.78
CA ARG A 49 5.05 6.26 -8.23
C ARG A 49 3.97 5.23 -8.57
N LEU A 50 3.90 4.13 -7.81
CA LEU A 50 2.82 3.15 -7.96
C LEU A 50 1.46 3.78 -7.60
N LEU A 51 1.42 4.58 -6.54
CA LEU A 51 0.23 5.28 -6.11
C LEU A 51 -0.25 6.30 -7.15
N LYS A 52 0.67 7.02 -7.79
CA LYS A 52 0.35 7.90 -8.92
C LYS A 52 -0.25 7.12 -10.11
N LYS A 53 0.27 5.94 -10.43
CA LYS A 53 -0.31 5.08 -11.47
C LYS A 53 -1.74 4.67 -11.12
N ALA A 54 -1.99 4.15 -9.91
CA ALA A 54 -3.36 3.84 -9.46
C ALA A 54 -4.29 5.06 -9.47
N ASN A 55 -3.78 6.23 -9.09
CA ASN A 55 -4.56 7.46 -9.06
C ASN A 55 -5.06 7.89 -10.45
N ASN A 56 -4.44 7.42 -11.54
CA ASN A 56 -4.91 7.67 -12.90
C ASN A 56 -6.10 6.79 -13.32
N GLU A 57 -6.43 5.71 -12.61
CA GLU A 57 -7.47 4.74 -12.98
C GLU A 57 -8.93 5.19 -12.74
N ASN A 58 -9.20 6.49 -12.61
CA ASN A 58 -10.54 7.02 -12.26
C ASN A 58 -11.25 6.35 -11.06
N ARG A 59 -10.47 5.80 -10.12
CA ARG A 59 -10.95 5.16 -8.88
C ARG A 59 -10.30 5.78 -7.64
N TRP A 60 -10.84 5.47 -6.47
CA TRP A 60 -10.37 6.01 -5.20
C TRP A 60 -9.02 5.40 -4.77
N ILE A 61 -8.22 6.22 -4.10
CA ILE A 61 -7.11 5.77 -3.26
C ILE A 61 -7.59 5.82 -1.81
N MET A 62 -7.60 4.70 -1.11
CA MET A 62 -8.13 4.64 0.25
C MET A 62 -7.03 4.35 1.27
N PHE A 63 -6.93 5.19 2.30
CA PHE A 63 -6.12 4.92 3.50
C PHE A 63 -7.04 4.38 4.60
N VAL A 64 -6.63 3.28 5.24
CA VAL A 64 -7.33 2.65 6.36
C VAL A 64 -6.62 3.02 7.66
N GLY A 65 -7.25 3.86 8.47
CA GLY A 65 -6.67 4.41 9.68
C GLY A 65 -5.75 5.61 9.45
N TYR A 66 -5.66 6.48 10.46
CA TYR A 66 -4.84 7.70 10.40
C TYR A 66 -3.35 7.40 10.36
N ASP A 67 -2.93 6.29 10.94
CA ASP A 67 -1.54 5.85 11.00
C ASP A 67 -1.01 5.38 9.64
N ALA A 68 -1.89 5.05 8.68
CA ALA A 68 -1.50 4.81 7.29
C ALA A 68 -1.35 6.11 6.47
N LEU A 69 -1.87 7.24 6.96
CA LEU A 69 -1.93 8.45 6.17
C LEU A 69 -0.52 9.01 5.89
N ILE A 70 -0.33 9.43 4.64
CA ILE A 70 0.87 10.13 4.17
C ILE A 70 0.57 11.64 4.12
N ASP A 71 1.59 12.45 4.36
CA ASP A 71 1.46 13.90 4.31
C ASP A 71 0.86 14.38 2.98
N LYS A 72 -0.09 15.31 3.06
CA LYS A 72 -0.82 15.82 1.88
C LYS A 72 0.10 16.53 0.89
N SER A 73 1.11 17.25 1.38
CA SER A 73 2.07 17.93 0.49
C SER A 73 2.91 16.93 -0.28
N LEU A 74 3.32 15.84 0.37
CA LEU A 74 4.06 14.75 -0.29
C LEU A 74 3.24 14.07 -1.38
N LEU A 75 1.95 13.78 -1.12
CA LEU A 75 1.05 13.23 -2.13
C LEU A 75 0.88 14.17 -3.33
N LYS A 76 0.67 15.47 -3.08
CA LYS A 76 0.57 16.49 -4.13
C LYS A 76 1.85 16.59 -4.95
N ASN A 77 3.01 16.61 -4.30
CA ASN A 77 4.31 16.68 -4.97
C ASN A 77 4.60 15.42 -5.82
N ALA A 78 4.04 14.27 -5.44
CA ALA A 78 4.05 13.05 -6.27
C ALA A 78 3.02 13.08 -7.43
N GLY A 79 2.27 14.17 -7.59
CA GLY A 79 1.26 14.34 -8.63
C GLY A 79 -0.05 13.60 -8.36
N ILE A 80 -0.30 13.15 -7.12
CA ILE A 80 -1.53 12.45 -6.75
C ILE A 80 -2.64 13.48 -6.57
N ASP A 81 -3.77 13.26 -7.24
CA ASP A 81 -4.97 14.06 -7.03
C ASP A 81 -5.59 13.72 -5.67
N ILE A 82 -5.44 14.66 -4.72
CA ILE A 82 -5.95 14.53 -3.36
C ILE A 82 -7.47 14.47 -3.31
N ASN A 83 -8.18 14.94 -4.34
CA ASN A 83 -9.64 14.85 -4.40
C ASN A 83 -10.11 13.42 -4.67
N LYS A 84 -9.18 12.52 -5.02
CA LYS A 84 -9.41 11.08 -5.22
C LYS A 84 -8.81 10.25 -4.09
N VAL A 85 -8.54 10.86 -2.94
CA VAL A 85 -8.02 10.20 -1.74
C VAL A 85 -9.09 10.17 -0.65
N LEU A 86 -9.37 8.99 -0.12
CA LEU A 86 -10.28 8.76 1.00
C LEU A 86 -9.51 8.27 2.23
N LEU A 87 -9.99 8.67 3.41
CA LEU A 87 -9.54 8.12 4.68
C LEU A 87 -10.72 7.38 5.32
N LEU A 88 -10.60 6.06 5.44
CA LEU A 88 -11.50 5.23 6.21
C LEU A 88 -11.04 5.21 7.66
N LYS A 89 -11.82 5.83 8.54
CA LYS A 89 -11.56 5.79 9.98
C LYS A 89 -11.90 4.40 10.51
N ALA A 90 -10.90 3.67 11.01
CA ALA A 90 -11.15 2.46 11.77
C ALA A 90 -11.74 2.85 13.14
N SER A 91 -12.89 2.29 13.49
CA SER A 91 -13.43 2.36 14.86
C SER A 91 -12.76 1.30 15.75
N GLU A 92 -12.79 1.47 17.07
CA GLU A 92 -12.11 0.55 18.02
C GLU A 92 -12.56 -0.91 17.90
N HIS A 93 -13.75 -1.17 17.36
CA HIS A 93 -14.31 -2.52 17.19
C HIS A 93 -14.08 -3.12 15.80
N GLN A 94 -13.43 -2.39 14.88
CA GLN A 94 -13.22 -2.84 13.52
C GLN A 94 -11.76 -3.19 13.27
N SER A 95 -11.51 -4.46 12.97
CA SER A 95 -10.20 -4.91 12.50
C SER A 95 -9.83 -4.21 11.20
N LYS A 96 -8.64 -3.60 11.16
CA LYS A 96 -8.08 -3.00 9.93
C LYS A 96 -7.95 -4.03 8.81
N HIS A 97 -7.71 -5.29 9.13
CA HIS A 97 -7.68 -6.38 8.16
C HIS A 97 -9.05 -6.54 7.48
N ASN A 98 -10.13 -6.60 8.26
CA ASN A 98 -11.49 -6.67 7.70
C ASN A 98 -11.86 -5.43 6.88
N LEU A 99 -11.42 -4.25 7.31
CA LEU A 99 -11.65 -3.01 6.56
C LEU A 99 -10.87 -2.99 5.24
N LEU A 100 -9.62 -3.48 5.24
CA LEU A 100 -8.81 -3.65 4.04
C LEU A 100 -9.49 -4.58 3.04
N VAL A 101 -9.90 -5.78 3.48
CA VAL A 101 -10.60 -6.77 2.63
C VAL A 101 -11.84 -6.14 1.99
N LYS A 102 -12.71 -5.53 2.80
CA LYS A 102 -13.95 -4.90 2.29
C LYS A 102 -13.65 -3.78 1.28
N ALA A 103 -12.69 -2.91 1.58
CA ALA A 103 -12.31 -1.81 0.70
C ALA A 103 -11.79 -2.28 -0.66
N LEU A 104 -11.04 -3.39 -0.68
CA LEU A 104 -10.56 -4.03 -1.90
C LEU A 104 -11.73 -4.67 -2.66
N GLU A 105 -12.56 -5.50 -2.01
CA GLU A 105 -13.67 -6.22 -2.64
C GLU A 105 -14.71 -5.31 -3.29
N MET A 106 -14.93 -4.11 -2.73
CA MET A 106 -15.88 -3.14 -3.29
C MET A 106 -15.52 -2.69 -4.73
N GLY A 107 -14.28 -2.89 -5.19
CA GLY A 107 -13.87 -2.58 -6.57
C GLY A 107 -13.80 -1.10 -6.95
N ASN A 108 -14.22 -0.21 -6.04
CA ASN A 108 -14.25 1.24 -6.23
C ASN A 108 -12.90 1.93 -5.96
N CYS A 109 -11.91 1.18 -5.46
CA CYS A 109 -10.57 1.67 -5.17
C CYS A 109 -9.57 1.08 -6.17
N SER A 110 -8.60 1.88 -6.63
CA SER A 110 -7.44 1.37 -7.38
C SER A 110 -6.26 1.04 -6.45
N ALA A 111 -6.23 1.63 -5.26
CA ALA A 111 -5.31 1.23 -4.21
C ALA A 111 -5.95 1.37 -2.83
N VAL A 112 -5.63 0.44 -1.93
CA VAL A 112 -5.98 0.51 -0.51
C VAL A 112 -4.70 0.34 0.32
N ILE A 113 -4.51 1.21 1.29
CA ILE A 113 -3.30 1.33 2.09
C ILE A 113 -3.65 1.17 3.56
N VAL A 114 -2.92 0.33 4.28
CA VAL A 114 -3.02 0.14 5.73
C VAL A 114 -1.64 0.24 6.37
N ALA A 115 -1.55 0.55 7.65
CA ALA A 115 -0.31 0.48 8.42
C ALA A 115 -0.30 -0.74 9.35
N GLY A 116 0.87 -1.35 9.50
CA GLY A 116 1.12 -2.48 10.39
C GLY A 116 2.14 -3.46 9.80
N ASP A 117 2.23 -4.65 10.40
CA ASP A 117 3.17 -5.68 9.97
C ASP A 117 2.60 -6.46 8.78
N ILE A 118 3.44 -6.71 7.77
CA ILE A 118 3.02 -7.40 6.54
C ILE A 118 2.38 -8.77 6.82
N GLU A 119 2.87 -9.49 7.83
CA GLU A 119 2.35 -10.82 8.23
C GLU A 119 0.87 -10.79 8.65
N GLN A 120 0.37 -9.64 9.12
CA GLN A 120 -1.03 -9.49 9.51
C GLN A 120 -1.96 -9.30 8.31
N PHE A 121 -1.42 -8.91 7.15
CA PHE A 121 -2.20 -8.49 5.99
C PHE A 121 -1.94 -9.33 4.74
N ASP A 122 -0.76 -9.93 4.59
CA ASP A 122 -0.46 -10.87 3.50
C ASP A 122 -1.14 -12.21 3.76
N THR A 123 -2.44 -12.23 3.45
CA THR A 123 -3.33 -13.36 3.68
C THR A 123 -4.04 -13.72 2.38
N PRO A 124 -4.46 -14.99 2.19
CA PRO A 124 -5.24 -15.38 1.02
C PRO A 124 -6.48 -14.51 0.81
N LEU A 125 -7.15 -14.09 1.89
CA LEU A 125 -8.31 -13.21 1.82
C LEU A 125 -7.99 -11.84 1.23
N VAL A 126 -6.93 -11.17 1.71
CA VAL A 126 -6.52 -9.86 1.19
C VAL A 126 -6.07 -9.97 -0.27
N ASN A 127 -5.29 -11.01 -0.60
CA ASN A 127 -4.80 -11.27 -1.95
C ASN A 127 -5.95 -11.55 -2.93
N SER A 128 -6.94 -12.37 -2.53
CA SER A 128 -8.15 -12.59 -3.33
C SER A 128 -9.00 -11.33 -3.48
N ALA A 129 -9.19 -10.57 -2.40
CA ALA A 129 -9.92 -9.31 -2.43
C ALA A 129 -9.27 -8.28 -3.36
N ALA A 130 -7.95 -8.11 -3.27
CA ALA A 130 -7.17 -7.25 -4.16
C ALA A 130 -7.29 -7.66 -5.62
N LYS A 131 -7.22 -8.97 -5.90
CA LYS A 131 -7.39 -9.51 -7.25
C LYS A 131 -8.80 -9.25 -7.80
N ASN A 132 -9.83 -9.54 -7.02
CA ASN A 132 -11.23 -9.38 -7.41
C ASN A 132 -11.59 -7.90 -7.62
N GLY A 133 -11.16 -7.05 -6.69
CA GLY A 133 -11.31 -5.59 -6.76
C GLY A 133 -10.41 -4.91 -7.79
N LYS A 134 -9.51 -5.66 -8.43
CA LYS A 134 -8.48 -5.17 -9.34
C LYS A 134 -7.69 -4.01 -8.73
N ALA A 135 -7.36 -4.09 -7.45
CA ALA A 135 -6.76 -3.02 -6.68
C ALA A 135 -5.40 -3.45 -6.12
N MET A 136 -4.50 -2.49 -5.93
CA MET A 136 -3.26 -2.73 -5.19
C MET A 136 -3.52 -2.64 -3.68
N ALA A 137 -2.99 -3.60 -2.93
CA ALA A 137 -2.99 -3.57 -1.46
C ALA A 137 -1.59 -3.19 -0.97
N PHE A 138 -1.47 -2.12 -0.19
CA PHE A 138 -0.20 -1.68 0.39
C PHE A 138 -0.24 -1.77 1.92
N VAL A 139 0.86 -2.27 2.48
CA VAL A 139 1.10 -2.29 3.92
C VAL A 139 2.28 -1.38 4.23
N LEU A 140 2.00 -0.29 4.91
CA LEU A 140 3.01 0.65 5.39
C LEU A 140 3.56 0.15 6.71
N ASN A 141 4.79 -0.35 6.66
CA ASN A 141 5.52 -0.73 7.85
C ASN A 141 6.31 0.49 8.35
N LYS A 142 5.78 1.17 9.36
CA LYS A 142 6.42 2.32 10.01
C LYS A 142 7.39 1.91 11.14
N ASN A 143 7.55 0.61 11.41
CA ASN A 143 8.52 0.10 12.38
C ASN A 143 9.93 0.13 11.79
N LEU A 144 10.48 1.32 11.58
CA LEU A 144 11.89 1.50 11.88
C LEU A 144 11.91 2.01 13.31
N THR A 145 12.15 1.08 14.24
CA THR A 145 12.72 1.41 15.54
C THR A 145 13.78 2.47 15.31
N THR A 146 13.46 3.71 15.67
CA THR A 146 14.46 4.68 16.08
C THR A 146 15.22 3.97 17.19
N HIS A 147 16.38 3.41 16.85
CA HIS A 147 17.38 3.09 17.84
C HIS A 147 17.75 4.45 18.43
N LEU A 148 16.97 4.89 19.42
CA LEU A 148 17.33 5.97 20.33
C LEU A 148 18.56 5.43 21.04
N THR A 149 19.74 5.71 20.47
CA THR A 149 20.99 5.64 21.20
C THR A 149 20.86 6.67 22.31
N VAL A 150 20.48 6.19 23.50
CA VAL A 150 20.60 6.96 24.73
C VAL A 150 22.10 7.11 24.95
N HIS A 151 22.61 8.32 24.73
CA HIS A 151 23.96 8.72 25.13
C HIS A 151 24.01 8.96 26.64
#